data_AF-A0A8C5JTV4-F1
#
_entry.id   AF-A0A8C5JTV4-F1
#
_cell.length_a   1.000
_cell.length_b   1.000
_cell.length_c   1.000
_cell.angle_alpha   90.00
_cell.angle_beta   90.00
_cell.angle_gamma   90.00
#
_symmetry.space_group_name_H-M   'P 1'
#
loop_
_entity.id
_entity.type
_entity.pdbx_description
1 polymer ?
#
loop_
_entity_poly.entity_id
_entity_poly.type
_entity_poly.pdbx_seq_one_letter_code
_entity_poly.pdbx_strand_id
1 'polypeptide(L)'
;MKKEKRLCFIQPCLTNMLKKIKIPKGKTCQPTFQLPTAEKIVFSGCSTTQRYKLTFCGVCLDKRCCIPNKSKMITVQFECPNEGFFRWKMMWITSCVCQRICSAPGDIFSQLKLL
;
A
#
# COMPACT_ATOMS: atom_id res chain seq x y z
N MET A 1 -21.50 -9.75 -12.48
CA MET A 1 -20.51 -8.96 -11.69
C MET A 1 -19.41 -8.46 -12.61
N LYS A 2 -19.14 -7.15 -12.67
CA LYS A 2 -17.99 -6.59 -13.43
C LYS A 2 -16.69 -6.84 -12.65
N LYS A 3 -15.68 -7.41 -13.31
CA LYS A 3 -14.31 -7.48 -12.77
C LYS A 3 -13.62 -6.14 -13.04
N GLU A 4 -13.12 -5.48 -12.01
CA GLU A 4 -12.34 -4.24 -12.13
C GLU A 4 -10.86 -4.53 -11.84
N LYS A 5 -9.96 -4.08 -12.73
CA LYS A 5 -8.51 -4.15 -12.52
C LYS A 5 -8.03 -2.80 -11.98
N ARG A 6 -7.39 -2.81 -10.81
CA ARG A 6 -6.87 -1.61 -10.14
C ARG A 6 -5.40 -1.78 -9.78
N LEU A 7 -4.64 -0.70 -9.87
CA LEU A 7 -3.27 -0.68 -9.35
C LEU A 7 -3.33 -0.54 -7.82
N CYS A 8 -2.50 -1.27 -7.09
CA CYS A 8 -2.44 -1.16 -5.64
C CYS A 8 -1.00 -1.20 -5.12
N PHE A 9 -0.75 -0.42 -4.07
CA PHE A 9 0.47 -0.48 -3.27
C PHE A 9 0.07 -0.88 -1.85
N ILE A 10 0.25 -2.17 -1.53
CA ILE A 10 -0.20 -2.73 -0.26
C ILE A 10 0.93 -2.65 0.79
N GLN A 11 2.17 -2.85 0.35
CA GLN A 11 3.35 -2.84 1.22
C GLN A 11 4.54 -2.25 0.45
N PRO A 12 5.44 -1.48 1.09
CA PRO A 12 6.69 -1.08 0.46
C PRO A 12 7.59 -2.29 0.23
N CYS A 13 8.29 -2.32 -0.92
CA CYS A 13 9.21 -3.42 -1.26
C CYS A 13 10.39 -3.54 -0.28
N LEU A 14 10.75 -2.45 0.41
CA LEU A 14 11.83 -2.41 1.38
C LEU A 14 11.33 -2.88 2.75
N THR A 15 11.46 -4.17 3.03
CA THR A 15 11.09 -4.83 4.31
C THR A 15 11.72 -4.18 5.56
N ASN A 16 12.88 -3.53 5.42
CA ASN A 16 13.53 -2.81 6.52
C ASN A 16 12.84 -1.49 6.92
N MET A 17 11.85 -1.00 6.14
CA MET A 17 11.10 0.21 6.49
C MET A 17 10.17 -0.01 7.69
N LEU A 18 9.58 -1.20 7.82
CA LEU A 18 8.71 -1.51 8.97
C LEU A 18 9.48 -1.49 10.30
N LYS A 19 10.77 -1.89 10.28
CA LYS A 19 11.66 -1.86 11.45
C LYS A 19 11.96 -0.43 11.94
N LYS A 20 11.76 0.58 11.10
CA LYS A 20 12.00 2.00 11.44
C LYS A 20 10.77 2.69 12.05
N ILE A 21 9.62 2.00 12.11
CA ILE A 21 8.39 2.56 12.67
C ILE A 21 8.55 2.67 14.19
N LYS A 22 8.60 3.90 14.69
CA LYS A 22 8.69 4.19 16.13
C LYS A 22 7.29 4.30 16.71
N ILE A 23 6.91 3.32 17.53
CA ILE A 23 5.61 3.34 18.20
C ILE A 23 5.65 4.39 19.32
N PRO A 24 4.65 5.31 19.38
CA PRO A 24 4.57 6.31 20.43
C PRO A 24 4.55 5.67 21.82
N LYS A 25 5.21 6.32 22.80
CA LYS A 25 5.22 5.85 24.19
C LYS A 25 3.78 5.65 24.70
N GLY A 26 3.53 4.52 25.36
CA GLY A 26 2.22 4.15 25.89
C GLY A 26 1.24 3.54 24.87
N LYS A 27 1.60 3.43 23.59
CA LYS A 27 0.80 2.72 22.59
C LYS A 27 1.41 1.36 22.28
N THR A 28 0.55 0.37 22.01
CA THR A 28 0.95 -0.98 21.59
C THR A 28 0.92 -1.17 20.08
N CYS A 29 0.40 -0.19 19.34
CA CYS A 29 0.32 -0.24 17.89
C CYS A 29 0.45 1.13 17.24
N GLN A 30 0.99 1.11 16.02
CA GLN A 30 0.89 2.20 15.07
C GLN A 30 0.28 1.63 13.79
N PRO A 31 -1.05 1.77 13.58
CA PRO A 31 -1.74 1.07 12.51
C PRO A 31 -1.35 1.59 11.13
N THR A 32 -0.98 2.86 10.99
CA THR A 32 -0.53 3.41 9.72
C THR A 32 0.79 4.16 9.87
N PHE A 33 1.55 4.19 8.80
CA PHE A 33 2.72 5.05 8.67
C PHE A 33 2.80 5.61 7.26
N GLN A 34 3.58 6.67 7.09
CA GLN A 34 3.92 7.23 5.80
C GLN A 34 5.41 7.10 5.57
N LEU A 35 5.81 7.02 4.30
CA LEU A 35 7.22 7.12 3.97
C LEU A 35 7.77 8.49 4.43
N PRO A 36 9.05 8.56 4.84
CA PRO A 36 9.67 9.82 5.24
C PRO A 36 9.61 10.86 4.13
N THR A 37 9.74 10.41 2.89
CA THR A 37 9.77 11.23 1.67
C THR A 37 8.57 10.94 0.78
N ALA A 38 8.10 11.96 0.06
CA ALA A 38 7.16 11.76 -1.04
C ALA A 38 7.94 11.25 -2.27
N GLU A 39 7.44 10.20 -2.91
CA GLU A 39 8.14 9.51 -4.00
C GLU A 39 7.33 9.51 -5.28
N LYS A 40 8.02 9.43 -6.43
CA LYS A 40 7.35 9.16 -7.70
C LYS A 40 6.99 7.69 -7.78
N ILE A 41 5.79 7.40 -8.27
CA ILE A 41 5.35 6.02 -8.46
C ILE A 41 5.79 5.60 -9.87
N VAL A 42 6.38 4.42 -10.00
CA VAL A 42 6.83 3.85 -11.28
C VAL A 42 5.98 2.63 -11.62
N PHE A 43 5.47 2.58 -12.84
CA PHE A 43 4.70 1.46 -13.36
C PHE A 43 5.00 1.26 -14.84
N SER A 44 5.42 0.06 -15.24
CA SER A 44 5.73 -0.32 -16.63
C SER A 44 6.64 0.67 -17.37
N GLY A 45 7.71 1.14 -16.71
CA GLY A 45 8.65 2.11 -17.32
C GLY A 45 8.20 3.57 -17.30
N CYS A 46 6.97 3.86 -16.86
CA CYS A 46 6.42 5.21 -16.74
C CYS A 46 6.42 5.68 -15.29
N SER A 47 6.51 7.00 -15.06
CA SER A 47 6.59 7.58 -13.72
C SER A 47 5.56 8.68 -13.50
N THR A 48 5.12 8.89 -12.25
CA THR A 48 4.21 9.99 -11.94
C THR A 48 4.90 11.34 -12.06
N THR A 49 4.17 12.33 -12.54
CA THR A 49 4.62 13.74 -12.60
C THR A 49 4.90 14.27 -11.20
N GLN A 50 3.91 14.13 -10.33
CA GLN A 50 3.97 14.54 -8.94
C GLN A 50 4.49 13.42 -8.03
N ARG A 51 5.09 13.85 -6.91
CA ARG A 51 5.52 12.97 -5.83
C ARG A 51 4.38 12.75 -4.86
N TYR A 52 4.30 11.54 -4.33
CA TYR A 52 3.22 11.08 -3.50
C TYR A 52 3.74 10.58 -2.16
N LYS A 53 3.14 11.07 -1.08
CA LYS A 53 3.40 10.55 0.26
C LYS A 53 2.41 9.43 0.56
N LEU A 54 2.81 8.20 0.21
CA LEU A 54 1.99 7.02 0.37
C LEU A 54 1.81 6.66 1.85
N THR A 55 0.62 6.19 2.19
CA THR A 55 0.27 5.64 3.50
C THR A 55 0.25 4.12 3.41
N PHE A 56 0.88 3.45 4.36
CA PHE A 56 0.95 1.99 4.46
C PHE A 56 0.52 1.53 5.85
N CYS A 57 0.20 0.24 5.98
CA CYS A 57 -0.08 -0.36 7.29
C CYS A 57 1.22 -0.55 8.09
N GLY A 58 1.19 -0.15 9.36
CA GLY A 58 2.33 -0.21 10.27
C GLY A 58 2.41 -1.53 11.03
N VAL A 59 2.63 -1.44 12.34
CA VAL A 59 2.94 -2.60 13.18
C VAL A 59 2.09 -2.60 14.46
N CYS A 60 1.63 -3.78 14.86
CA CYS A 60 0.98 -4.03 16.15
C CYS A 60 1.92 -4.94 16.97
N LEU A 61 2.32 -4.52 18.17
CA LEU A 61 3.28 -5.27 19.01
C LEU A 61 2.62 -6.37 19.84
N ASP A 62 1.29 -6.39 19.91
CA ASP A 62 0.50 -7.32 20.71
C ASP A 62 0.09 -8.59 19.94
N LYS A 63 0.97 -9.05 19.04
CA LYS A 63 0.79 -10.25 18.19
C LYS A 63 -0.43 -10.22 17.26
N ARG A 64 -1.05 -9.05 17.06
CA ARG A 64 -2.11 -8.83 16.07
C ARG A 64 -1.53 -8.53 14.69
N CYS A 65 -2.28 -8.85 13.64
CA CYS A 65 -1.93 -8.43 12.30
C CYS A 65 -2.46 -7.02 12.03
N CYS A 66 -1.61 -6.19 11.43
CA CYS A 66 -2.02 -4.88 10.93
C CYS A 66 -2.45 -5.01 9.47
N ILE A 67 -3.74 -4.81 9.19
CA ILE A 67 -4.30 -4.96 7.84
C ILE A 67 -5.01 -3.68 7.36
N PRO A 68 -5.11 -3.45 6.03
CA PRO A 68 -5.90 -2.34 5.51
C PRO A 68 -7.37 -2.43 5.94
N ASN A 69 -7.93 -1.32 6.42
CA ASN A 69 -9.34 -1.22 6.84
C ASN A 69 -10.17 -0.38 5.86
N LYS A 70 -9.65 0.81 5.49
CA LYS A 70 -10.30 1.70 4.53
C LYS A 70 -9.32 2.13 3.45
N SER A 71 -9.83 2.24 2.24
CA SER A 71 -9.10 2.74 1.08
C SER A 71 -9.99 3.65 0.23
N LYS A 72 -9.37 4.58 -0.49
CA LYS A 72 -10.01 5.37 -1.53
C LYS A 72 -9.44 5.00 -2.89
N MET A 73 -10.22 5.15 -3.94
CA MET A 73 -9.72 5.07 -5.32
C MET A 73 -9.31 6.47 -5.75
N ILE A 74 -8.08 6.64 -6.20
CA ILE A 74 -7.61 7.90 -6.78
C ILE A 74 -7.18 7.69 -8.22
N THR A 75 -7.28 8.72 -9.04
CA THR A 75 -6.74 8.71 -10.40
C THR A 75 -5.34 9.31 -10.38
N VAL A 76 -4.37 8.55 -10.88
CA VAL A 76 -2.96 8.94 -10.95
C VAL A 76 -2.56 9.05 -12.41
N GLN A 77 -1.80 10.09 -12.76
CA GLN A 77 -1.24 10.26 -14.11
C GLN A 77 0.22 9.82 -14.13
N PHE A 78 0.56 8.99 -15.11
CA PHE A 78 1.90 8.52 -15.42
C PHE A 78 2.35 9.13 -16.73
N GLU A 79 3.61 9.59 -16.76
CA GLU A 79 4.31 10.01 -17.97
C GLU A 79 5.34 8.96 -18.34
N CYS A 80 5.34 8.60 -19.61
CA CYS A 80 6.19 7.61 -20.21
C CYS A 80 7.19 8.30 -21.13
N PRO A 81 8.48 7.95 -21.09
CA PRO A 81 9.44 8.42 -22.08
C PRO A 81 8.94 8.08 -23.49
N ASN A 82 8.82 9.07 -24.37
CA ASN A 82 8.43 8.93 -25.78
C ASN A 82 7.03 8.36 -26.09
N GLU A 83 6.26 7.93 -25.08
CA GLU A 83 4.94 7.30 -25.25
C GLU A 83 3.77 8.17 -24.71
N GLY A 84 4.07 9.36 -24.20
CA GLY A 84 3.07 10.32 -23.72
C GLY A 84 2.67 10.08 -22.26
N PHE A 85 1.36 10.15 -21.96
CA PHE A 85 0.85 9.96 -20.60
C PHE A 85 -0.42 9.11 -20.59
N PHE A 86 -0.67 8.45 -19.45
CA PHE A 86 -1.93 7.78 -19.18
C PHE A 86 -2.40 8.01 -17.76
N ARG A 87 -3.69 7.81 -17.52
CA ARG A 87 -4.31 7.91 -16.19
C ARG A 87 -4.78 6.54 -15.74
N TRP A 88 -4.51 6.20 -14.48
CA TRP A 88 -4.89 4.92 -13.90
C TRP A 88 -5.55 5.09 -12.54
N LYS A 89 -6.55 4.25 -12.25
CA LYS A 89 -7.18 4.20 -10.92
C LYS A 89 -6.35 3.36 -9.96
N MET A 90 -5.88 3.99 -8.90
CA MET A 90 -5.06 3.38 -7.87
C MET A 90 -5.79 3.33 -6.53
N MET A 91 -5.70 2.19 -5.84
CA MET A 91 -6.19 2.04 -4.48
C MET A 91 -5.22 2.66 -3.48
N TRP A 92 -5.72 3.59 -2.67
CA TRP A 92 -4.95 4.35 -1.69
C TRP A 92 -5.43 4.07 -0.28
N ILE A 93 -4.55 3.51 0.57
CA ILE A 93 -4.88 3.15 1.95
C ILE A 93 -5.06 4.45 2.77
N THR A 94 -6.16 4.54 3.52
CA THR A 94 -6.44 5.67 4.42
C THR A 94 -6.44 5.28 5.88
N SER A 95 -6.71 4.00 6.19
CA SER A 95 -6.62 3.48 7.55
C SER A 95 -6.33 1.99 7.56
N CYS A 96 -5.72 1.53 8.64
CA CYS A 96 -5.49 0.11 8.93
C CYS A 96 -6.00 -0.20 10.34
N VAL A 97 -6.21 -1.48 10.62
CA VAL A 97 -6.71 -1.97 11.91
C VAL A 97 -5.84 -3.13 12.39
N CYS A 98 -5.66 -3.23 13.70
CA CYS A 98 -5.01 -4.38 14.33
C CYS A 98 -6.08 -5.42 14.67
N GLN A 99 -6.01 -6.59 14.04
CA GLN A 99 -6.95 -7.69 14.25
C GLN A 99 -6.24 -8.97 14.72
N ARG A 100 -6.97 -9.78 15.49
CA ARG A 100 -6.47 -11.08 15.98
C ARG A 100 -6.59 -12.18 14.92
N ILE A 101 -7.64 -12.13 14.11
CA ILE A 101 -7.85 -13.06 13.00
C ILE A 101 -7.00 -12.56 11.84
N CYS A 102 -5.85 -13.17 11.64
CA CYS A 102 -4.97 -12.85 10.53
C CYS A 102 -5.35 -13.69 9.32
N SER A 103 -6.03 -13.10 8.33
CA SER A 103 -6.05 -13.68 6.99
C SER A 103 -4.61 -13.57 6.46
N ALA A 104 -3.93 -14.69 6.21
CA ALA A 104 -2.54 -14.70 5.77
C ALA A 104 -2.38 -13.89 4.47
N PRO A 105 -1.80 -12.68 4.49
CA PRO A 105 -1.61 -11.85 3.30
C PRO A 105 -0.30 -12.18 2.59
N GLY A 106 0.54 -13.05 3.17
CA GLY A 106 1.80 -13.50 2.59
C GLY A 106 1.62 -14.42 1.38
N ASP A 107 0.42 -14.98 1.21
CA ASP A 107 0.03 -15.71 0.02
C ASP A 107 -1.12 -15.00 -0.68
N ILE A 108 -0.79 -13.91 -1.39
CA ILE A 108 -1.73 -13.18 -2.28
C ILE A 108 -2.28 -14.11 -3.39
N PHE A 109 -1.65 -15.28 -3.60
CA PHE A 109 -2.02 -16.29 -4.58
C PHE A 109 -2.86 -17.43 -4.01
N SER A 110 -3.11 -17.48 -2.70
CA SER A 110 -3.93 -18.55 -2.09
C SER A 110 -5.38 -18.57 -2.59
N GLN A 111 -5.85 -17.47 -3.20
CA GLN A 111 -7.14 -17.39 -3.91
C GLN A 111 -7.03 -17.56 -5.44
N LEU A 112 -5.82 -17.57 -6.00
CA LEU A 112 -5.57 -17.81 -7.43
C LEU A 112 -5.48 -19.32 -7.68
N LYS A 113 -6.64 -19.96 -7.90
CA LYS A 113 -6.67 -21.25 -8.59
C LYS A 113 -6.34 -21.00 -10.06
N LEU A 114 -5.15 -21.40 -10.50
CA LEU A 114 -4.88 -21.64 -11.92
C LEU A 114 -5.65 -22.90 -12.31
N LEU A 115 -6.73 -22.71 -13.06
CA LEU A 115 -7.38 -23.77 -13.83
C LEU A 115 -6.64 -23.93 -15.16
#